data_AF-Q4J7A6-F1
#
_entry.id   AF-Q4J7A6-F1
#
_cell.length_a   1.000
_cell.length_b   1.000
_cell.length_c   1.000
_cell.angle_alpha   90.00
_cell.angle_beta   90.00
_cell.angle_gamma   90.00
#
_symmetry.space_group_name_H-M   'P 1'
#
loop_
_entity.id
_entity.type
_entity.pdbx_description
1 polymer ?
#
loop_
_entity_poly.entity_id
_entity_poly.type
_entity_poly.pdbx_seq_one_letter_code
_entity_poly.pdbx_strand_id
1 'polypeptide(L)'
;MRKTVVTFDDDVYEAIVNLSVKKYGNTKNISRVVNELLRKELSRRRKVRSNRVSMKVSVRVPGAETLSPEEIDRIAEEEISDS
;
A
#
# COMPACT_ATOMS: atom_id res chain seq x y z
N MET A 1 13.69 18.10 -1.77
CA MET A 1 13.97 17.85 -0.34
C MET A 1 13.13 18.81 0.49
N ARG A 2 12.42 18.34 1.51
CA ARG A 2 11.69 19.19 2.48
C ARG A 2 12.39 19.06 3.84
N LYS A 3 12.49 20.16 4.59
CA LYS A 3 13.07 20.17 5.94
C LYS A 3 11.94 20.04 6.95
N THR A 4 12.07 19.08 7.86
CA THR A 4 11.11 18.84 8.95
C THR A 4 11.91 18.66 10.23
N VAL A 5 11.49 19.34 11.29
CA VAL A 5 12.03 19.16 12.64
C VAL A 5 11.22 18.06 13.31
N VAL A 6 11.90 17.06 13.87
CA VAL A 6 11.29 15.92 14.57
C VAL A 6 12.05 15.73 15.86
N THR A 7 11.30 15.56 16.96
CA THR A 7 11.87 15.19 18.26
C THR A 7 11.83 13.67 18.39
N PHE A 8 12.92 13.09 18.86
CA PHE A 8 13.03 11.67 19.17
C PHE A 8 13.28 11.53 20.66
N ASP A 9 12.67 10.51 21.26
CA ASP A 9 13.04 10.07 22.59
C ASP A 9 14.47 9.53 22.58
N ASP A 10 15.14 9.55 23.74
CA ASP A 10 16.58 9.26 23.84
C ASP A 10 16.92 7.85 23.31
N ASP A 11 16.10 6.86 23.64
CA ASP A 11 16.25 5.47 23.20
C ASP A 11 16.10 5.34 21.67
N VAL A 12 15.13 6.05 21.09
CA VAL A 12 14.90 6.10 19.66
C VAL A 12 16.06 6.78 18.95
N TYR A 13 16.55 7.90 19.48
CA TYR A 13 17.71 8.61 18.94
C TYR A 13 18.96 7.72 18.95
N GLU A 14 19.25 7.06 20.07
CA GLU A 14 20.39 6.15 20.22
C GLU A 14 20.31 5.00 19.19
N ALA A 15 19.13 4.39 19.04
CA ALA A 15 18.93 3.33 18.05
C ALA A 15 19.23 3.82 16.62
N ILE A 16 18.77 5.02 16.25
CA ILE A 16 19.01 5.60 14.92
C ILE A 16 20.49 5.91 14.71
N VAL A 17 21.18 6.47 15.71
CA VAL A 17 22.61 6.76 15.68
C VAL A 17 23.42 5.48 15.47
N ASN A 18 23.14 4.45 16.28
CA ASN A 18 23.80 3.15 16.18
C ASN A 18 23.59 2.52 14.81
N LEU A 19 22.37 2.60 14.25
CA LEU A 19 22.08 2.16 12.89
C LEU A 19 22.86 2.96 11.83
N SER A 20 22.99 4.28 12.00
CA SER A 20 23.74 5.14 11.07
C SER A 20 25.23 4.77 11.05
N VAL A 21 25.83 4.59 12.23
CA VAL A 21 27.22 4.16 12.36
C VAL A 21 27.40 2.76 11.80
N LYS A 22 26.52 1.82 12.13
CA LYS A 22 26.62 0.43 11.66
C LYS A 22 26.49 0.30 10.14
N LYS A 23 25.61 1.07 9.49
CA LYS A 23 25.37 0.99 8.04
C LYS A 23 26.33 1.85 7.21
N TYR A 24 26.69 3.03 7.69
CA TYR A 24 27.39 4.05 6.88
C TYR A 24 28.71 4.52 7.52
N GLY A 25 29.09 3.97 8.67
CA GLY A 25 30.34 4.31 9.37
C GLY A 25 30.34 5.69 10.04
N ASN A 26 29.23 6.44 10.00
CA ASN A 26 29.16 7.76 10.61
C ASN A 26 27.72 8.17 10.97
N THR A 27 27.60 9.20 11.79
CA THR A 27 26.32 9.77 12.26
C THR A 27 25.73 10.81 11.30
N LYS A 28 26.46 11.25 10.28
CA LYS A 28 25.97 12.25 9.30
C LYS A 28 24.82 11.71 8.43
N ASN A 29 24.61 10.40 8.44
CA ASN A 29 23.57 9.71 7.67
C ASN A 29 22.27 9.44 8.46
N ILE A 30 22.06 10.05 9.62
CA ILE A 30 20.81 9.91 10.42
C ILE A 30 19.56 10.20 9.58
N SER A 31 19.54 11.30 8.82
CA SER A 31 18.40 11.63 7.95
C SER A 31 18.12 10.55 6.90
N ARG A 32 19.16 9.91 6.38
CA ARG A 32 19.03 8.79 5.44
C ARG A 32 18.42 7.56 6.13
N VAL A 33 18.92 7.20 7.31
CA VAL A 33 18.40 6.08 8.12
C VAL A 33 16.92 6.28 8.43
N VAL A 34 16.54 7.46 8.93
CA VAL A 34 15.14 7.79 9.26
C VAL A 34 14.25 7.66 8.03
N ASN A 35 14.68 8.21 6.89
CA ASN A 35 13.91 8.10 5.65
C ASN A 35 13.78 6.65 5.16
N GLU A 36 14.81 5.83 5.27
CA GLU A 36 14.74 4.40 4.91
C GLU A 36 13.75 3.64 5.80
N LEU A 37 13.78 3.86 7.11
CA LEU A 37 12.85 3.25 8.06
C LEU A 37 11.40 3.65 7.76
N LEU A 38 11.15 4.95 7.57
CA LEU A 38 9.83 5.47 7.22
C LEU A 38 9.32 4.90 5.89
N ARG A 39 10.18 4.85 4.86
CA ARG A 39 9.81 4.26 3.56
C ARG A 39 9.44 2.79 3.69
N LYS A 40 10.20 2.01 4.47
CA LYS A 40 9.93 0.59 4.71
C LYS A 40 8.58 0.40 5.39
N GLU A 41 8.30 1.19 6.43
CA GLU A 41 7.05 1.10 7.18
C GLU A 41 5.82 1.55 6.37
N LEU A 42 5.92 2.66 5.64
CA LEU A 42 4.86 3.14 4.77
C LEU A 42 4.57 2.16 3.63
N SER A 43 5.61 1.53 3.07
CA SER A 43 5.45 0.50 2.03
C SER A 43 4.79 -0.76 2.58
N ARG A 44 5.14 -1.17 3.81
CA ARG A 44 4.48 -2.28 4.51
C ARG A 44 3.00 -2.02 4.69
N ARG A 45 2.63 -0.83 5.17
CA ARG A 45 1.22 -0.42 5.34
C ARG A 45 0.46 -0.34 4.02
N ARG A 46 1.12 0.12 2.94
CA ARG A 46 0.52 0.17 1.60
C ARG A 46 0.24 -1.23 1.04
N LYS A 47 1.16 -2.19 1.21
CA LYS A 47 0.91 -3.59 0.83
C LYS A 47 -0.29 -4.20 1.57
N VAL A 48 -0.48 -3.87 2.85
CA VAL A 48 -1.65 -4.35 3.62
C VAL A 48 -2.95 -3.72 3.11
N ARG A 49 -2.96 -2.44 2.72
CA ARG A 49 -4.14 -1.79 2.11
C ARG A 49 -4.46 -2.27 0.69
N SER A 50 -3.46 -2.69 -0.10
CA SER A 50 -3.65 -3.22 -1.45
C SER A 50 -4.03 -4.69 -1.51
N ASN A 51 -4.25 -5.35 -0.36
CA ASN A 51 -4.90 -6.65 -0.32
C ASN A 51 -6.41 -6.45 -0.56
N ARG A 52 -6.80 -6.06 -1.79
CA ARG A 52 -8.15 -6.34 -2.29
C ARG A 52 -8.23 -7.86 -2.33
N VAL A 53 -8.88 -8.44 -1.33
CA VAL A 53 -9.29 -9.83 -1.38
C VAL A 53 -10.28 -9.92 -2.54
N SER A 54 -9.85 -10.49 -3.67
CA SER A 54 -10.77 -10.86 -4.74
C SER A 54 -11.59 -12.04 -4.23
N MET A 55 -12.69 -11.75 -3.57
CA MET A 55 -13.67 -12.76 -3.21
C MET A 55 -14.40 -13.13 -4.51
N LYS A 56 -14.05 -14.29 -5.09
CA LYS A 56 -14.84 -14.87 -6.18
C LYS A 56 -16.15 -15.36 -5.59
N VAL A 57 -17.22 -14.60 -5.78
CA VAL A 57 -18.58 -15.01 -5.42
C VAL A 57 -19.20 -15.66 -6.66
N SER A 58 -19.46 -16.97 -6.61
CA SER A 58 -20.27 -17.65 -7.61
C SER A 58 -21.73 -17.55 -7.20
N VAL A 59 -22.48 -16.65 -7.84
CA VAL A 59 -23.93 -16.55 -7.68
C VAL A 59 -24.57 -17.30 -8.86
N ARG A 60 -25.47 -18.25 -8.58
CA ARG A 60 -26.37 -18.77 -9.61
C ARG A 60 -27.45 -17.73 -9.82
N VAL A 61 -27.45 -17.09 -10.99
CA VAL A 61 -28.51 -16.18 -11.39
C VAL A 61 -29.56 -17.01 -12.16
N PRO A 62 -30.78 -17.18 -11.63
CA PRO A 62 -31.85 -17.86 -12.37
C PRO A 62 -32.09 -17.17 -13.70
N GLY A 63 -32.09 -17.92 -14.81
CA GLY A 63 -32.23 -17.36 -16.16
C GLY A 63 -30.91 -16.98 -16.86
N ALA A 64 -29.77 -16.99 -16.17
CA ALA A 64 -28.47 -16.78 -16.82
C ALA A 64 -28.03 -17.97 -17.68
N GLU A 65 -28.65 -19.14 -17.50
CA GLU A 65 -28.42 -20.33 -18.34
C GLU A 65 -28.87 -20.14 -19.80
N THR A 66 -29.76 -19.19 -20.03
CA THR A 66 -30.33 -18.87 -21.35
C THR A 66 -29.74 -17.62 -22.01
N LEU A 67 -28.83 -16.91 -21.32
CA LEU A 67 -28.23 -15.69 -21.88
C LEU A 67 -27.06 -16.03 -22.81
N SER A 68 -27.10 -15.47 -24.01
CA SER A 68 -25.95 -15.46 -24.92
C SER A 68 -24.83 -14.57 -24.34
N PRO A 69 -23.55 -14.87 -24.59
CA PRO A 69 -22.44 -13.97 -24.27
C PRO A 69 -22.69 -12.51 -24.72
N GLU A 70 -23.34 -12.32 -25.87
CA GLU A 70 -23.66 -10.99 -26.43
C GLU A 70 -24.75 -10.23 -25.64
N GLU A 71 -25.61 -10.93 -24.90
CA GLU A 71 -26.61 -10.31 -24.03
C GLU A 71 -26.00 -9.91 -22.69
N ILE A 72 -25.08 -10.71 -22.16
CA ILE A 72 -24.32 -10.41 -20.94
C ILE A 72 -23.48 -9.13 -21.13
N ASP A 73 -22.81 -9.02 -22.28
CA ASP A 73 -21.99 -7.85 -22.60
C ASP A 73 -22.83 -6.58 -22.75
N ARG A 74 -24.01 -6.66 -23.41
CA ARG A 74 -24.94 -5.53 -23.52
C ARG A 74 -25.45 -5.05 -22.16
N ILE A 75 -25.86 -5.96 -21.28
CA ILE A 75 -26.31 -5.62 -19.93
C ILE A 75 -25.18 -4.96 -19.12
N ALA A 76 -23.96 -5.44 -19.26
CA ALA A 76 -22.80 -4.86 -18.59
C ALA A 76 -22.47 -3.44 -19.08
N GLU A 77 -22.69 -3.16 -20.36
CA GLU A 77 -22.49 -1.82 -20.94
C GLU A 77 -23.59 -0.84 -20.53
N GLU A 78 -24.85 -1.29 -20.42
CA GLU A 78 -25.98 -0.46 -19.97
C GLU A 78 -25.82 0.01 -18.51
N GLU A 79 -25.39 -0.88 -17.59
CA GLU A 79 -25.20 -0.57 -16.17
C GLU A 79 -24.04 0.42 -15.89
N ILE A 80 -23.10 0.59 -16.83
CA ILE A 80 -21.99 1.54 -16.69
C ILE A 80 -22.39 2.95 -17.15
N SER A 81 -23.46 3.09 -17.95
CA SER A 81 -23.88 4.37 -18.51
C SER A 81 -24.73 5.23 -17.56
N ASP A 82 -25.34 4.62 -16.54
CA ASP A 82 -26.21 5.29 -15.56
C ASP A 82 -25.50 5.68 -14.24
N SER A 83 -24.15 5.80 -14.22
CA SER A 83 -23.35 6.23 -13.06
C SER A 83 -22.43 7.42 -13.33
#